data_AF-A0A2E3Q8W8-F1
#
_entry.id   AF-A0A2E3Q8W8-F1
#
_cell.length_a   1.000
_cell.length_b   1.000
_cell.length_c   1.000
_cell.angle_alpha   90.00
_cell.angle_beta   90.00
_cell.angle_gamma   90.00
#
_symmetry.space_group_name_H-M   'P 1'
#
loop_
_entity.id
_entity.type
_entity.pdbx_description
1 polymer ?
#
loop_
_entity_poly.entity_id
_entity_poly.type
_entity_poly.pdbx_seq_one_letter_code
_entity_poly.pdbx_strand_id
1 'polypeptide(L)'
;MNSGPETGGETSSGLPDAAISTEARKASAIVDAKASGWNVVDALAFFYAQYGKFRHSRALYAALYAQFPENQRYGLGLASARLACEDYEGCLKLANYLATRPNPPASVFFLMARSHHALGHTKEAQEAVQAFLNKNEQQSKVPASAPAKNRVKQN
;
A
#
# COMPACT_ATOMS: atom_id res chain seq x y z
N MET A 1 8.10 49.31 -13.06
CA MET A 1 8.66 48.04 -13.57
C MET A 1 8.42 47.02 -12.48
N ASN A 2 7.41 46.17 -12.65
CA ASN A 2 6.88 45.31 -11.60
C ASN A 2 7.20 43.85 -11.97
N SER A 3 8.25 43.30 -11.37
CA SER A 3 8.69 41.93 -11.59
C SER A 3 7.81 40.99 -10.77
N GLY A 4 6.88 40.31 -11.44
CA GLY A 4 6.04 39.27 -10.84
C GLY A 4 6.85 37.99 -10.55
N PRO A 5 6.45 37.20 -9.55
CA PRO A 5 7.18 35.99 -9.17
C PRO A 5 6.86 34.84 -10.13
N GLU A 6 7.93 34.16 -10.57
CA GLU A 6 7.86 32.94 -11.36
C GLU A 6 7.35 31.79 -10.49
N THR A 7 6.16 31.28 -10.79
CA THR A 7 5.62 30.05 -10.21
C THR A 7 6.13 28.85 -11.02
N GLY A 8 7.32 28.39 -10.67
CA GLY A 8 7.85 27.10 -11.10
C GLY A 8 7.06 25.95 -10.48
N GLY A 9 5.99 25.53 -11.16
CA GLY A 9 5.26 24.32 -10.83
C GLY A 9 6.06 23.08 -11.20
N GLU A 10 6.95 22.64 -10.29
CA GLU A 10 7.49 21.30 -10.34
C GLU A 10 6.35 20.31 -10.12
N THR A 11 5.88 19.74 -11.22
CA THR A 11 5.08 18.54 -11.20
C THR A 11 5.95 17.45 -10.60
N SER A 12 5.79 17.26 -9.28
CA SER A 12 6.22 16.09 -8.52
C SER A 12 5.60 14.87 -9.20
N SER A 13 6.26 14.39 -10.26
CA SER A 13 5.97 13.12 -10.89
C SER A 13 6.08 12.08 -9.79
N GLY A 14 4.94 11.49 -9.44
CA GLY A 14 4.79 10.44 -8.43
C GLY A 14 5.44 9.13 -8.88
N LEU A 15 6.69 9.21 -9.33
CA LEU A 15 7.49 8.08 -9.73
C LEU A 15 7.97 7.34 -8.47
N PRO A 16 7.98 6.00 -8.51
CA PRO A 16 8.54 5.21 -7.44
C PRO A 16 10.02 5.59 -7.30
N ASP A 17 10.38 5.93 -6.06
CA ASP A 17 11.73 6.21 -5.59
C ASP A 17 12.78 5.36 -6.32
N ALA A 18 13.89 5.94 -6.79
CA ALA A 18 14.94 5.19 -7.51
C ALA A 18 15.44 3.97 -6.70
N ALA A 19 15.30 4.03 -5.37
CA ALA A 19 15.49 2.92 -4.45
C ALA A 19 14.53 1.74 -4.68
N ILE A 20 13.23 2.00 -4.91
CA ILE A 20 12.21 0.97 -5.22
C ILE A 20 12.57 0.26 -6.53
N SER A 21 12.98 1.02 -7.55
CA SER A 21 13.41 0.48 -8.84
C SER A 21 14.61 -0.47 -8.71
N THR A 22 15.58 -0.12 -7.87
CA THR A 22 16.79 -0.92 -7.66
C THR A 22 16.49 -2.21 -6.88
N GLU A 23 15.65 -2.15 -5.84
CA GLU A 23 15.24 -3.33 -5.09
C GLU A 23 14.37 -4.27 -5.92
N ALA A 24 13.45 -3.72 -6.72
CA ALA A 24 12.58 -4.49 -7.61
C ALA A 24 13.38 -5.31 -8.62
N ARG A 25 14.47 -4.76 -9.19
CA ARG A 25 15.35 -5.50 -10.13
C ARG A 25 16.07 -6.68 -9.49
N LYS A 26 16.48 -6.58 -8.23
CA LYS A 26 17.11 -7.71 -7.52
C LYS A 26 16.09 -8.82 -7.24
N ALA A 27 14.85 -8.45 -6.93
CA ALA A 27 13.77 -9.41 -6.70
C ALA A 27 13.30 -10.08 -8.00
N SER A 28 13.28 -9.38 -9.14
CA SER A 28 12.88 -9.98 -10.42
C SER A 28 13.83 -11.10 -10.88
N ALA A 29 15.09 -11.10 -10.46
CA ALA A 29 16.03 -12.19 -10.75
C ALA A 29 15.68 -13.51 -10.02
N ILE A 30 14.84 -13.46 -8.98
CA ILE A 30 14.42 -14.63 -8.20
C ILE A 30 13.15 -15.26 -8.80
N VAL A 31 12.42 -14.54 -9.64
CA VAL A 31 11.09 -14.93 -10.11
C VAL A 31 11.14 -15.25 -11.60
N ASP A 32 11.03 -16.54 -11.92
CA ASP A 32 10.92 -16.98 -13.31
C ASP A 32 9.60 -16.45 -13.91
N ALA A 33 9.68 -15.71 -15.02
CA ALA A 33 8.66 -14.78 -15.52
C ALA A 33 7.39 -15.43 -16.13
N LYS A 34 6.95 -16.59 -15.64
CA LYS A 34 5.65 -17.18 -16.03
C LYS A 34 4.52 -16.52 -15.24
N ALA A 35 3.34 -16.34 -15.84
CA ALA A 35 2.19 -15.68 -15.21
C ALA A 35 1.69 -16.37 -13.92
N SER A 36 1.99 -17.66 -13.73
CA SER A 36 1.79 -18.38 -12.47
C SER A 36 2.78 -17.99 -11.36
N GLY A 37 3.88 -17.32 -11.72
CA GLY A 37 4.95 -16.90 -10.82
C GLY A 37 4.51 -15.80 -9.85
N TRP A 38 3.78 -14.77 -10.29
CA TRP A 38 3.47 -13.62 -9.43
C TRP A 38 2.57 -13.95 -8.24
N ASN A 39 1.65 -14.91 -8.37
CA ASN A 39 0.88 -15.39 -7.22
C ASN A 39 1.76 -16.13 -6.20
N VAL A 40 2.76 -16.88 -6.68
CA VAL A 40 3.77 -17.52 -5.83
C VAL A 40 4.65 -16.46 -5.16
N VAL A 41 4.98 -15.37 -5.86
CA VAL A 41 5.72 -14.24 -5.30
C VAL A 41 4.94 -13.55 -4.18
N ASP A 42 3.64 -13.29 -4.37
CA ASP A 42 2.80 -12.71 -3.32
C ASP A 42 2.72 -13.63 -2.10
N ALA A 43 2.49 -14.93 -2.32
CA ALA A 43 2.50 -15.91 -1.24
C ALA A 43 3.84 -15.94 -0.50
N LEU A 44 4.96 -15.94 -1.24
CA LEU A 44 6.31 -15.95 -0.66
C LEU A 44 6.62 -14.64 0.10
N ALA A 45 6.21 -13.50 -0.44
CA ALA A 45 6.35 -12.20 0.22
C ALA A 45 5.59 -12.16 1.55
N PHE A 46 4.37 -12.72 1.56
CA PHE A 46 3.57 -12.88 2.77
C PHE A 46 4.23 -13.83 3.77
N PHE A 47 4.69 -15.01 3.34
CA PHE A 47 5.41 -15.94 4.21
C PHE A 47 6.65 -15.31 4.84
N TYR A 48 7.46 -14.60 4.05
CA TYR A 48 8.62 -13.89 4.60
C TYR A 48 8.23 -12.82 5.62
N ALA A 49 7.11 -12.13 5.46
CA ALA A 49 6.62 -11.22 6.49
C ALA A 49 6.26 -11.96 7.79
N GLN A 50 5.55 -13.09 7.70
CA GLN A 50 5.14 -13.88 8.87
C GLN A 50 6.34 -14.43 9.66
N TYR A 51 7.43 -14.82 8.98
CA TYR A 51 8.65 -15.34 9.62
C TYR A 51 9.67 -14.26 9.99
N GLY A 52 9.28 -12.98 10.02
CA GLY A 52 10.17 -11.89 10.41
C GLY A 52 11.28 -11.56 9.40
N LYS A 53 11.22 -12.13 8.19
CA LYS A 53 12.17 -11.87 7.10
C LYS A 53 11.77 -10.61 6.32
N PHE A 54 11.59 -9.50 7.04
CA PHE A 54 10.97 -8.27 6.52
C PHE A 54 11.71 -7.68 5.30
N ARG A 55 13.04 -7.74 5.26
CA ARG A 55 13.82 -7.27 4.10
C ARG A 55 13.52 -8.03 2.81
N HIS A 56 13.33 -9.36 2.91
CA HIS A 56 12.97 -10.18 1.75
C HIS A 56 11.52 -9.92 1.32
N SER A 57 10.61 -9.83 2.29
CA SER A 57 9.21 -9.44 2.04
C SER A 57 9.12 -8.08 1.34
N ARG A 58 9.88 -7.08 1.80
CA ARG A 58 9.95 -5.75 1.19
C ARG A 58 10.39 -5.82 -0.27
N ALA A 59 11.46 -6.55 -0.56
CA ALA A 59 11.98 -6.69 -1.93
C ALA A 59 10.95 -7.33 -2.87
N LEU A 60 10.26 -8.40 -2.42
CA LEU A 60 9.24 -9.07 -3.25
C LEU A 60 7.99 -8.20 -3.44
N TYR A 61 7.51 -7.54 -2.39
CA TYR A 61 6.39 -6.59 -2.53
C TYR A 61 6.77 -5.37 -3.37
N ALA A 62 8.03 -4.93 -3.34
CA ALA A 62 8.51 -3.87 -4.23
C ALA A 62 8.47 -4.30 -5.70
N ALA A 63 8.88 -5.53 -6.02
CA ALA A 63 8.75 -6.06 -7.37
C ALA A 63 7.28 -6.22 -7.81
N LEU A 64 6.43 -6.77 -6.94
CA LEU A 64 4.99 -6.89 -7.22
C LEU A 64 4.34 -5.54 -7.48
N TYR A 65 4.64 -4.52 -6.66
CA TYR A 65 4.06 -3.20 -6.82
C TYR A 65 4.61 -2.46 -8.04
N ALA A 66 5.90 -2.62 -8.34
CA ALA A 66 6.50 -2.07 -9.56
C ALA A 66 5.86 -2.66 -10.82
N GLN A 67 5.53 -3.96 -10.80
CA GLN A 67 4.88 -4.64 -11.92
C GLN A 67 3.38 -4.33 -12.03
N PHE A 68 2.69 -4.16 -10.90
CA PHE A 68 1.25 -3.93 -10.85
C PHE A 68 0.90 -2.75 -9.93
N PRO A 69 1.25 -1.51 -10.32
CA PRO A 69 1.09 -0.33 -9.47
C PRO A 69 -0.38 -0.02 -9.14
N GLU A 70 -1.31 -0.43 -10.00
CA GLU A 70 -2.75 -0.25 -9.79
C GLU A 70 -3.32 -1.17 -8.70
N ASN A 71 -2.62 -2.27 -8.38
CA ASN A 71 -3.07 -3.23 -7.39
C ASN A 71 -2.75 -2.75 -5.97
N GLN A 72 -3.77 -2.15 -5.33
CA GLN A 72 -3.65 -1.59 -3.97
C GLN A 72 -3.19 -2.62 -2.93
N ARG A 73 -3.47 -3.92 -3.11
CA ARG A 73 -3.02 -4.99 -2.21
C ARG A 73 -1.49 -5.06 -2.16
N TYR A 74 -0.81 -4.96 -3.30
CA TYR A 74 0.64 -5.01 -3.34
C TYR A 74 1.27 -3.74 -2.78
N GLY A 75 0.65 -2.58 -3.01
CA GLY A 75 1.04 -1.33 -2.35
C GLY A 75 0.95 -1.41 -0.83
N LEU A 76 -0.15 -1.98 -0.31
CA LEU A 76 -0.32 -2.24 1.12
C LEU A 76 0.72 -3.22 1.68
N GLY A 77 1.00 -4.31 0.96
CA GLY A 77 2.04 -5.27 1.33
C GLY A 77 3.41 -4.59 1.42
N LEU A 78 3.77 -3.76 0.44
CA LEU A 78 5.02 -3.00 0.44
C LEU A 78 5.09 -2.00 1.59
N ALA A 79 4.03 -1.22 1.84
CA ALA A 79 3.98 -0.28 2.95
C ALA A 79 4.13 -0.99 4.30
N SER A 80 3.45 -2.12 4.49
CA SER A 80 3.58 -2.94 5.70
C SER A 80 5.00 -3.50 5.87
N ALA A 81 5.63 -3.99 4.79
CA ALA A 81 6.99 -4.50 4.84
C ALA A 81 8.03 -3.39 5.14
N ARG A 82 7.80 -2.16 4.63
CA ARG A 82 8.61 -0.98 4.98
C ARG A 82 8.51 -0.64 6.46
N LEU A 83 7.28 -0.59 7.00
CA LEU A 83 7.05 -0.36 8.43
C LEU A 83 7.80 -1.38 9.29
N ALA A 84 7.75 -2.67 8.91
CA ALA A 84 8.46 -3.74 9.62
C ALA A 84 9.98 -3.69 9.48
N CYS A 85 10.50 -3.00 8.45
CA CYS A 85 11.92 -2.69 8.29
C CYS A 85 12.33 -1.36 8.96
N GLU A 86 11.45 -0.75 9.74
CA GLU A 86 11.65 0.56 10.38
C GLU A 86 11.86 1.71 9.38
N ASP A 87 11.48 1.50 8.12
CA ASP A 87 11.40 2.54 7.08
C ASP A 87 10.08 3.30 7.23
N TYR A 88 9.97 4.07 8.31
CA TYR A 88 8.73 4.77 8.70
C TYR A 88 8.36 5.86 7.69
N GLU A 89 9.34 6.63 7.20
CA GLU A 89 9.12 7.67 6.19
C GLU A 89 8.67 7.06 4.86
N GLY A 90 9.32 6.00 4.40
CA GLY A 90 8.95 5.30 3.18
C GLY A 90 7.58 4.61 3.29
N CYS A 91 7.23 4.07 4.46
CA CYS A 91 5.89 3.57 4.74
C CYS A 91 4.85 4.69 4.67
N LEU A 92 5.09 5.80 5.37
CA LEU A 92 4.17 6.93 5.43
C LEU A 92 3.93 7.55 4.05
N LYS A 93 5.00 7.77 3.26
CA LYS A 93 4.89 8.30 1.89
C LYS A 93 4.02 7.42 1.00
N LEU A 94 4.21 6.10 1.04
CA LEU A 94 3.42 5.15 0.26
C LEU A 94 1.97 5.06 0.78
N ALA A 95 1.77 5.05 2.10
CA ALA A 95 0.44 5.03 2.68
C ALA A 95 -0.36 6.30 2.33
N ASN A 96 0.26 7.48 2.37
CA ASN A 96 -0.35 8.73 1.90
C ASN A 96 -0.77 8.65 0.44
N TYR A 97 0.09 8.11 -0.43
CA TYR A 97 -0.27 7.89 -1.83
C TYR A 97 -1.49 6.97 -1.96
N LEU A 98 -1.49 5.83 -1.28
CA LEU A 98 -2.61 4.87 -1.30
C LEU A 98 -3.91 5.46 -0.75
N ALA A 99 -3.83 6.39 0.21
CA ALA A 99 -4.98 7.08 0.77
C ALA A 99 -5.69 7.99 -0.25
N THR A 100 -4.99 8.47 -1.28
CA THR A 100 -5.58 9.28 -2.36
C THR A 100 -6.33 8.45 -3.41
N ARG A 101 -6.21 7.11 -3.37
CA ARG A 101 -6.81 6.21 -4.36
C ARG A 101 -8.32 6.09 -4.12
N PRO A 102 -9.13 5.79 -5.16
CA PRO A 102 -10.54 5.50 -4.98
C PRO A 102 -10.74 4.35 -3.99
N ASN A 103 -11.59 4.58 -2.98
CA ASN A 103 -11.91 3.65 -1.91
C ASN A 103 -10.67 3.02 -1.22
N PRO A 104 -9.87 3.82 -0.48
CA PRO A 104 -8.68 3.31 0.17
C PRO A 104 -9.08 2.29 1.26
N PRO A 105 -8.36 1.16 1.40
CA PRO A 105 -8.61 0.19 2.46
C PRO A 105 -8.32 0.81 3.83
N ALA A 106 -9.09 0.45 4.86
CA ALA A 106 -8.89 0.98 6.21
C ALA A 106 -7.43 0.81 6.69
N SER A 107 -6.80 -0.32 6.36
CA SER A 107 -5.41 -0.64 6.69
C SER A 107 -4.40 0.45 6.30
N VAL A 108 -4.67 1.27 5.27
CA VAL A 108 -3.82 2.40 4.89
C VAL A 108 -3.69 3.39 6.07
N PHE A 109 -4.81 3.75 6.69
CA PHE A 109 -4.82 4.70 7.81
C PHE A 109 -4.16 4.11 9.07
N PHE A 110 -4.26 2.80 9.28
CA PHE A 110 -3.52 2.12 10.34
C PHE A 110 -2.00 2.18 10.12
N LEU A 111 -1.53 2.00 8.89
CA LEU A 111 -0.11 2.14 8.54
C LEU A 111 0.37 3.59 8.71
N MET A 112 -0.45 4.58 8.34
CA MET A 112 -0.16 5.99 8.59
C MET A 112 -0.02 6.26 10.09
N ALA A 113 -0.99 5.82 10.91
CA ALA A 113 -0.98 6.01 12.35
C ALA A 113 0.30 5.44 13.00
N ARG A 114 0.67 4.21 12.65
CA ARG A 114 1.89 3.58 13.16
C ARG A 114 3.16 4.30 12.73
N SER A 115 3.22 4.78 11.49
CA SER A 115 4.38 5.51 10.97
C SER A 115 4.52 6.86 11.65
N HIS A 116 3.43 7.62 11.77
CA HIS A 116 3.41 8.89 12.50
C HIS A 116 3.81 8.72 13.97
N HIS A 117 3.29 7.68 14.64
CA HIS A 117 3.67 7.39 16.03
C HIS A 117 5.16 7.09 16.17
N ALA A 118 5.72 6.25 15.29
CA ALA A 118 7.15 5.93 15.30
C ALA A 118 8.06 7.15 15.04
N LEU A 119 7.56 8.13 14.29
CA LEU A 119 8.23 9.40 14.01
C LEU A 119 7.99 10.49 15.09
N GLY A 120 7.20 10.21 16.13
CA GLY A 120 6.85 11.18 17.18
C GLY A 120 5.74 12.18 16.80
N HIS A 121 5.14 12.04 15.62
CA HIS A 121 4.03 12.86 15.11
C HIS A 121 2.71 12.45 15.79
N THR A 122 2.57 12.78 17.06
CA THR A 122 1.49 12.24 17.93
C THR A 122 0.10 12.68 17.48
N LYS A 123 -0.07 13.92 17.00
CA LYS A 123 -1.38 14.45 16.60
C LYS A 123 -1.86 13.76 15.32
N GLU A 124 -1.00 13.68 14.32
CA GLU A 124 -1.25 13.04 13.04
C GLU A 124 -1.50 11.54 13.21
N ALA A 125 -0.82 10.90 14.18
CA ALA A 125 -1.10 9.51 14.53
C ALA A 125 -2.53 9.33 15.06
N GLN A 126 -3.00 10.22 15.95
CA GLN A 126 -4.38 10.17 16.47
C GLN A 126 -5.41 10.39 15.36
N GLU A 127 -5.19 11.36 14.48
CA GLU A 127 -6.06 11.62 13.33
C GLU A 127 -6.15 10.40 12.40
N ALA A 128 -5.03 9.74 12.13
CA ALA A 128 -5.00 8.54 11.31
C ALA A 128 -5.70 7.34 11.99
N VAL A 129 -5.60 7.20 13.33
CA VAL A 129 -6.39 6.20 14.07
C VAL A 129 -7.88 6.48 13.95
N GLN A 130 -8.31 7.73 14.09
CA GLN A 130 -9.72 8.09 13.96
C GLN A 130 -10.23 7.79 12.54
N ALA A 131 -9.44 8.09 11.51
CA ALA A 131 -9.77 7.77 10.12
C ALA A 131 -9.92 6.25 9.90
N PHE A 132 -9.04 5.44 10.49
CA PHE A 132 -9.13 3.97 10.46
C PHE A 132 -10.45 3.47 11.07
N LEU A 133 -10.80 3.95 12.27
CA LEU A 133 -12.02 3.55 12.97
C LEU A 133 -13.27 3.92 12.19
N ASN A 134 -13.34 5.17 11.71
CA ASN A 134 -14.47 5.66 10.91
C ASN A 134 -14.66 4.81 9.64
N LYS A 135 -13.57 4.43 8.97
CA LYS A 135 -13.62 3.62 7.75
C LYS A 135 -14.13 2.20 8.02
N ASN A 136 -13.68 1.56 9.09
CA ASN A 136 -14.18 0.23 9.48
C ASN A 136 -15.66 0.27 9.87
N GLU A 137 -16.08 1.32 10.59
CA GLU A 137 -17.49 1.51 10.94
C GLU A 137 -18.36 1.64 9.67
N GLN A 138 -17.93 2.44 8.70
CA GLN A 138 -18.61 2.56 7.41
C GLN A 138 -18.73 1.21 6.68
N GLN A 139 -17.68 0.39 6.71
CA GLN A 139 -17.69 -0.94 6.08
C GLN A 139 -18.66 -1.91 6.78
N SER A 140 -18.78 -1.84 8.11
CA SER A 140 -19.70 -2.67 8.89
C SER A 140 -21.18 -2.33 8.65
N LYS A 141 -21.48 -1.08 8.28
CA LYS A 141 -22.84 -0.58 8.03
C LYS A 141 -23.38 -0.94 6.65
N VAL A 142 -22.57 -1.48 5.73
CA VAL A 142 -23.06 -1.93 4.44
C VAL A 142 -23.92 -3.17 4.68
N PRO A 143 -25.26 -3.11 4.50
CA PRO A 143 -26.12 -4.26 4.75
C PRO A 143 -25.63 -5.40 3.86
N ALA A 144 -25.35 -6.56 4.47
CA ALA A 144 -24.99 -7.77 3.75
C ALA A 144 -26.03 -7.94 2.63
N SER A 145 -25.62 -7.73 1.39
CA SER A 145 -26.54 -7.74 0.25
C SER A 145 -27.33 -9.04 0.33
N ALA A 146 -28.66 -8.91 0.48
CA ALA A 146 -29.52 -10.07 0.67
C ALA A 146 -29.16 -11.12 -0.40
N PRO A 147 -28.96 -12.40 -0.02
CA PRO A 147 -28.52 -13.42 -0.95
C PRO A 147 -29.47 -13.41 -2.14
N ALA A 148 -28.91 -13.20 -3.34
CA ALA A 148 -29.68 -13.23 -4.57
C ALA A 148 -30.44 -14.56 -4.60
N LYS A 149 -31.75 -14.52 -4.32
CA LYS A 149 -32.62 -15.67 -4.46
C LYS A 149 -32.57 -16.05 -5.94
N ASN A 150 -31.69 -16.98 -6.28
CA ASN A 150 -31.66 -17.64 -7.57
C ASN A 150 -33.03 -18.26 -7.79
N ARG A 151 -33.85 -17.54 -8.53
CA ARG A 151 -35.16 -17.95 -8.99
C ARG A 151 -34.91 -18.97 -10.10
N VAL A 152 -34.61 -20.20 -9.70
CA VAL A 152 -34.61 -21.36 -10.60
C VAL A 152 -36.05 -21.51 -11.09
N LYS A 153 -36.35 -20.97 -12.28
CA LYS A 153 -37.52 -21.39 -13.04
C LYS A 153 -37.12 -22.68 -13.74
N GLN A 154 -37.54 -23.81 -13.18
CA GLN A 154 -37.60 -25.06 -13.92
C GLN A 154 -38.75 -24.93 -14.92
N ASN A 155 -38.46 -25.06 -16.22
CA ASN A 155 -39.41 -25.41 -17.26
C ASN A 155 -38.84 -26.61 -18.02
#